data_AF-A0A3A0A8K3-F1
#
_entry.id   AF-A0A3A0A8K3-F1
#
_cell.length_a   1.000
_cell.length_b   1.000
_cell.length_c   1.000
_cell.angle_alpha   90.00
_cell.angle_beta   90.00
_cell.angle_gamma   90.00
#
_symmetry.space_group_name_H-M   'P 1'
#
loop_
_entity.id
_entity.type
_entity.pdbx_description
1 polymer ?
#
loop_
_entity_poly.entity_id
_entity_poly.type
_entity_poly.pdbx_seq_one_letter_code
_entity_poly.pdbx_strand_id
1 'polypeptide(L)'
;AGLPRGTQAMFDINAVVRRNVRYTGVSGSSIADLAMMRDMTESKVLSPNKSVSAVAGLEGVADGLRAVAEGRFPGKVVIFPNLSKPLPLTALPDLKATLPTVYAKLGEGESWTQAAEEELLRLLL
;
A
#
# COMPACT_ATOMS: atom_id res chain seq x y z
N ALA A 1 -1.49 -2.50 10.78
CA ALA A 1 -1.70 -1.05 10.95
C ALA A 1 -3.09 -0.83 11.55
N GLY A 2 -3.15 -0.17 12.69
CA GLY A 2 -4.37 0.04 13.48
C GLY A 2 -4.01 0.18 14.95
N LEU A 3 -4.69 1.06 15.68
CA LEU A 3 -4.49 1.17 17.13
C LEU A 3 -4.97 -0.12 17.80
N PRO A 4 -4.19 -0.73 18.71
CA PRO A 4 -4.64 -1.87 19.48
C PRO A 4 -5.99 -1.59 20.16
N ARG A 5 -6.81 -2.63 20.28
CA ARG A 5 -8.08 -2.50 21.00
C ARG A 5 -7.82 -2.05 22.43
N GLY A 6 -8.51 -0.98 22.84
CA GLY A 6 -8.33 -0.39 24.17
C GLY A 6 -7.27 0.70 24.24
N THR A 7 -6.58 1.03 23.15
CA THR A 7 -5.74 2.24 23.11
C THR A 7 -6.60 3.48 23.32
N GLN A 8 -6.27 4.26 24.35
CA GLN A 8 -6.94 5.51 24.69
C GLN A 8 -6.17 6.70 24.11
N ALA A 9 -6.90 7.75 23.77
CA ALA A 9 -6.33 9.05 23.39
C ALA A 9 -6.88 10.13 24.32
N MET A 10 -6.03 11.07 24.71
CA MET A 10 -6.45 12.25 25.46
C MET A 10 -6.94 13.34 24.49
N PHE A 11 -8.08 13.93 24.80
CA PHE A 11 -8.66 15.03 24.01
C PHE A 11 -8.68 16.31 24.84
N ASP A 12 -8.25 17.43 24.24
CA ASP A 12 -8.42 18.76 24.81
C ASP A 12 -9.85 19.27 24.55
N ILE A 13 -10.71 19.18 25.56
CA ILE A 13 -12.10 19.63 25.46
C ILE A 13 -12.20 21.15 25.23
N ASN A 14 -11.22 21.95 25.66
CA ASN A 14 -11.22 23.38 25.36
C ASN A 14 -11.09 23.64 23.85
N ALA A 15 -10.43 22.74 23.11
CA ALA A 15 -10.37 22.83 21.65
C ALA A 15 -11.76 22.75 21.00
N VAL A 16 -12.62 21.87 21.52
CA VAL A 16 -14.00 21.72 21.03
C VAL A 16 -14.81 22.95 21.39
N VAL A 17 -14.80 23.36 22.67
CA VAL A 17 -15.68 24.42 23.18
C VAL A 17 -15.28 25.81 22.70
N ARG A 18 -13.97 26.13 22.70
CA ARG A 18 -13.50 27.49 22.41
C ARG A 18 -13.11 27.70 20.95
N ARG A 19 -12.73 26.63 20.26
CA ARG A 19 -12.19 26.69 18.89
C ARG A 19 -13.04 25.93 17.87
N ASN A 20 -14.17 25.36 18.28
CA ASN A 20 -15.06 24.56 17.42
C ASN A 20 -14.34 23.41 16.68
N VAL A 21 -13.34 22.80 17.33
CA VAL A 21 -12.65 21.63 16.78
C VAL A 21 -13.55 20.40 16.82
N ARG A 22 -13.63 19.65 15.72
CA ARG A 22 -14.36 18.39 15.62
C ARG A 22 -13.41 17.22 15.40
N TYR A 23 -13.50 16.22 16.27
CA TYR A 23 -12.84 14.93 16.10
C TYR A 23 -13.82 13.94 15.46
N THR A 24 -13.44 13.33 14.35
CA THR A 24 -14.27 12.35 13.63
C THR A 24 -13.51 11.03 13.52
N GLY A 25 -14.08 9.95 14.05
CA GLY A 25 -13.56 8.60 13.85
C GLY A 25 -14.19 7.95 12.62
N VAL A 26 -13.37 7.28 11.80
CA VAL A 26 -13.82 6.55 10.61
C VAL A 26 -13.19 5.15 10.67
N SER A 27 -13.99 4.09 10.55
CA SER A 27 -13.51 2.69 10.68
C SER A 27 -13.53 1.90 9.38
N GLY A 28 -13.52 2.59 8.24
CA GLY A 28 -13.59 1.98 6.91
C GLY A 28 -14.46 2.81 5.97
N SER A 29 -14.73 2.25 4.80
CA SER A 29 -15.51 2.87 3.73
C SER A 29 -16.73 2.01 3.41
N SER A 30 -17.85 2.64 3.08
CA SER A 30 -19.02 1.92 2.56
C SER A 30 -18.74 1.36 1.16
N ILE A 31 -19.60 0.45 0.68
CA ILE A 31 -19.48 -0.04 -0.71
C ILE A 31 -19.59 1.11 -1.72
N ALA A 32 -20.45 2.10 -1.44
CA ALA A 32 -20.61 3.28 -2.30
C ALA A 32 -19.31 4.10 -2.34
N ASP A 33 -18.65 4.29 -1.20
CA ASP A 33 -17.35 4.99 -1.12
C ASP A 33 -16.27 4.23 -1.89
N LEU A 34 -16.25 2.89 -1.80
CA LEU A 34 -15.30 2.05 -2.54
C LEU A 34 -15.55 2.11 -4.05
N ALA A 35 -16.82 2.12 -4.48
CA ALA A 35 -17.17 2.29 -5.89
C ALA A 35 -16.72 3.66 -6.42
N MET A 36 -16.92 4.73 -5.64
CA MET A 36 -16.42 6.06 -5.98
C MET A 36 -14.89 6.08 -6.13
N MET A 37 -14.16 5.46 -5.21
CA MET A 37 -12.69 5.37 -5.28
C MET A 37 -12.21 4.58 -6.50
N ARG A 38 -12.91 3.51 -6.88
CA ARG A 38 -12.65 2.78 -8.13
C ARG A 38 -12.84 3.70 -9.33
N ASP A 39 -13.96 4.41 -9.43
CA ASP A 39 -14.27 5.27 -10.58
C ASP A 39 -13.25 6.41 -10.73
N MET A 40 -12.79 6.99 -9.60
CA MET A 40 -11.71 7.98 -9.58
C MET A 40 -10.36 7.40 -10.02
N THR A 41 -10.10 6.13 -9.72
CA THR A 41 -8.89 5.43 -10.16
C THR A 41 -8.93 5.14 -11.66
N GLU A 42 -10.06 4.63 -12.17
CA GLU A 42 -10.26 4.32 -13.59
C GLU A 42 -10.24 5.58 -14.47
N SER A 43 -10.79 6.69 -13.96
CA SER A 43 -10.73 8.00 -14.62
C SER A 43 -9.38 8.72 -14.47
N LYS A 44 -8.37 8.08 -13.85
CA LYS A 44 -7.02 8.61 -13.61
C LYS A 44 -6.96 9.88 -12.76
N VAL A 45 -8.05 10.21 -12.05
CA VAL A 45 -8.07 11.29 -11.04
C VAL A 45 -7.21 10.91 -9.84
N LEU A 46 -7.19 9.61 -9.49
CA LEU A 46 -6.32 9.05 -8.46
C LEU A 46 -5.40 7.99 -9.04
N SER A 47 -4.20 7.88 -8.47
CA SER A 47 -3.20 6.86 -8.84
C SER A 47 -2.74 6.07 -7.62
N PRO A 48 -3.55 5.12 -7.10
CA PRO A 48 -3.24 4.35 -5.90
C PRO A 48 -1.92 3.59 -5.97
N ASN A 49 -1.49 3.20 -7.17
CA ASN A 49 -0.23 2.48 -7.40
C ASN A 49 1.01 3.28 -6.95
N LYS A 50 0.92 4.60 -6.85
CA LYS A 50 2.00 5.45 -6.28
C LYS A 50 2.25 5.17 -4.81
N SER A 51 1.32 4.52 -4.11
CA SER A 51 1.48 4.14 -2.71
C SER A 51 2.21 2.81 -2.51
N VAL A 52 2.47 2.03 -3.57
CA VAL A 52 3.19 0.75 -3.45
C VAL A 52 4.67 1.04 -3.19
N SER A 53 5.23 0.39 -2.17
CA SER A 53 6.63 0.54 -1.76
C SER A 53 7.42 -0.76 -1.81
N ALA A 54 6.73 -1.90 -1.72
CA ALA A 54 7.35 -3.22 -1.82
C ALA A 54 6.35 -4.26 -2.37
N VAL A 55 6.89 -5.32 -2.97
CA VAL A 55 6.13 -6.46 -3.51
C VAL A 55 6.71 -7.76 -2.97
N ALA A 56 5.86 -8.78 -2.82
CA ALA A 56 6.28 -10.13 -2.43
C ALA A 56 5.33 -11.20 -2.97
N GLY A 57 5.80 -12.44 -3.02
CA GLY A 57 4.98 -13.64 -3.15
C GLY A 57 4.34 -14.04 -1.81
N LEU A 58 3.60 -15.15 -1.82
CA LEU A 58 2.87 -15.63 -0.63
C LEU A 58 3.80 -15.94 0.57
N GLU A 59 5.02 -16.39 0.31
CA GLU A 59 6.05 -16.67 1.31
C GLU A 59 6.52 -15.40 2.04
N GLY A 60 6.41 -14.23 1.39
CA GLY A 60 6.82 -12.95 1.95
C GLY A 60 5.79 -12.32 2.90
N VAL A 61 4.64 -12.96 3.15
CA VAL A 61 3.57 -12.40 3.99
C VAL A 61 4.03 -12.12 5.42
N ALA A 62 4.77 -13.04 6.05
CA ALA A 62 5.22 -12.88 7.43
C ALA A 62 6.17 -11.68 7.58
N ASP A 63 7.12 -11.55 6.66
CA ASP A 63 8.05 -10.42 6.63
C ASP A 63 7.35 -9.12 6.23
N GLY A 64 6.37 -9.18 5.33
CA GLY A 64 5.55 -8.03 4.94
C GLY A 64 4.76 -7.47 6.12
N LEU A 65 4.12 -8.32 6.92
CA LEU A 65 3.41 -7.90 8.13
C LEU A 65 4.35 -7.29 9.16
N ARG A 66 5.54 -7.88 9.36
CA ARG A 66 6.57 -7.35 10.27
C ARG A 66 7.06 -5.98 9.80
N ALA A 67 7.37 -5.83 8.52
CA ALA A 67 7.83 -4.58 7.94
C ALA A 67 6.79 -3.44 8.08
N VAL A 68 5.50 -3.76 7.94
CA VAL A 68 4.42 -2.79 8.18
C VAL A 68 4.32 -2.42 9.66
N ALA A 69 4.48 -3.38 10.58
CA ALA A 69 4.46 -3.11 12.01
C ALA A 69 5.65 -2.24 12.46
N GLU A 70 6.82 -2.43 11.86
CA GLU A 70 8.04 -1.66 12.12
C GLU A 70 8.11 -0.32 11.37
N GLY A 71 7.14 -0.04 10.49
CA GLY A 71 7.14 1.19 9.68
C GLY A 71 8.28 1.26 8.66
N ARG A 72 8.82 0.11 8.23
CA ARG A 72 9.97 0.03 7.29
C ARG A 72 9.67 0.61 5.91
N PHE A 73 8.40 0.64 5.50
CA PHE A 73 7.99 1.13 4.18
C PHE A 73 7.03 2.31 4.33
N PRO A 74 7.23 3.43 3.59
CA PRO A 74 6.39 4.62 3.67
C PRO A 74 5.01 4.47 3.01
N GLY A 75 4.67 3.27 2.52
CA GLY A 75 3.44 2.99 1.78
C GLY A 75 2.96 1.56 1.97
N LYS A 76 2.50 0.94 0.88
CA LYS A 76 1.87 -0.39 0.86
C LYS A 76 2.86 -1.47 0.43
N VAL A 77 2.74 -2.62 1.08
CA VAL A 77 3.32 -3.88 0.62
C VAL A 77 2.22 -4.64 -0.12
N VAL A 78 2.46 -5.02 -1.37
CA VAL A 78 1.53 -5.82 -2.19
C VAL A 78 1.99 -7.27 -2.23
N ILE A 79 1.07 -8.20 -1.98
CA ILE A 79 1.34 -9.64 -2.01
C ILE A 79 0.68 -10.23 -3.26
N PHE A 80 1.45 -10.96 -4.05
CA PHE A 80 0.98 -11.72 -5.22
C PHE A 80 0.88 -13.21 -4.83
N PRO A 81 -0.29 -13.70 -4.42
CA PRO A 81 -0.45 -15.06 -3.89
C PRO A 81 -0.37 -16.15 -4.97
N ASN A 82 -0.50 -15.78 -6.24
CA ASN A 82 -0.61 -16.67 -7.39
C ASN A 82 0.71 -16.91 -8.12
N LEU A 83 1.84 -16.42 -7.62
CA LEU A 83 3.14 -16.63 -8.27
C LEU A 83 3.60 -18.09 -8.15
N SER A 84 4.09 -18.65 -9.26
CA SER A 84 4.65 -20.00 -9.33
C SER A 84 6.10 -20.07 -8.84
N LYS A 85 6.78 -18.92 -8.81
CA LYS A 85 8.16 -18.77 -8.34
C LYS A 85 8.21 -17.87 -7.10
N PRO A 86 9.17 -18.12 -6.19
CA PRO A 86 9.31 -17.29 -5.00
C PRO A 86 9.74 -15.86 -5.36
N LEU A 87 9.12 -14.90 -4.70
CA LEU A 87 9.48 -13.49 -4.64
C LEU A 87 9.57 -13.09 -3.16
N PRO A 88 10.77 -13.02 -2.57
CA PRO A 88 10.90 -12.50 -1.21
C PRO A 88 10.43 -11.04 -1.14
N LEU A 89 10.17 -10.54 0.07
CA LEU A 89 9.79 -9.14 0.28
C LEU A 89 10.84 -8.19 -0.31
N THR A 90 10.50 -7.55 -1.42
CA THR A 90 11.42 -6.76 -2.23
C THR A 90 10.91 -5.32 -2.35
N ALA A 91 11.72 -4.34 -1.96
CA ALA A 91 11.38 -2.94 -2.15
C ALA A 91 11.44 -2.58 -3.64
N LEU A 92 10.65 -1.60 -4.10
CA LEU A 92 10.68 -1.22 -5.52
C LEU A 92 12.07 -0.83 -6.04
N PRO A 93 12.92 -0.09 -5.29
CA PRO A 93 14.29 0.21 -5.73
C PRO A 93 15.16 -1.05 -5.89
N ASP A 94 14.95 -2.07 -5.07
CA ASP A 94 15.74 -3.30 -5.06
C ASP A 94 15.43 -4.20 -6.27
N LEU A 95 14.29 -3.99 -6.93
CA LEU A 95 13.95 -4.66 -8.19
C LEU A 95 14.99 -4.42 -9.27
N LYS A 96 15.75 -3.32 -9.20
CA LYS A 96 16.86 -3.04 -10.12
C LYS A 96 17.90 -4.17 -10.14
N ALA A 97 18.11 -4.82 -9.00
CA ALA A 97 19.06 -5.92 -8.87
C ALA A 97 18.40 -7.30 -9.09
N THR A 98 17.17 -7.50 -8.60
CA THR A 98 16.52 -8.82 -8.60
C THR A 98 15.68 -9.08 -9.84
N LEU A 99 14.99 -8.06 -10.36
CA LEU A 99 14.07 -8.14 -11.50
C LEU A 99 14.22 -6.89 -12.39
N PRO A 100 15.37 -6.72 -13.06
CA PRO A 100 15.71 -5.46 -13.75
C PRO A 100 14.73 -5.09 -14.86
N THR A 101 14.09 -6.06 -15.52
CA THR A 101 13.08 -5.80 -16.56
C THR A 101 11.77 -5.29 -15.97
N VAL A 102 11.40 -5.71 -14.75
CA VAL A 102 10.27 -5.16 -13.99
C VAL A 102 10.59 -3.73 -13.55
N TYR A 103 11.80 -3.51 -13.00
CA TYR A 103 12.25 -2.19 -12.57
C TYR A 103 12.24 -1.17 -13.71
N ALA A 104 12.66 -1.56 -14.92
CA ALA A 104 12.63 -0.71 -16.10
C ALA A 104 11.22 -0.28 -16.56
N LYS A 105 10.16 -0.91 -16.03
CA LYS A 105 8.76 -0.59 -16.31
C LYS A 105 8.10 0.23 -15.20
N LEU A 106 8.82 0.55 -14.13
CA LEU A 106 8.33 1.47 -13.11
C LEU A 106 8.11 2.87 -13.70
N GLY A 107 7.17 3.59 -13.11
CA GLY A 107 6.81 4.94 -13.51
C GLY A 107 7.74 5.99 -12.92
N GLU A 108 7.36 7.24 -13.09
CA GLU A 108 8.04 8.38 -12.47
C GLU A 108 8.20 8.19 -10.95
N GLY A 109 9.39 8.48 -10.43
CA GLY A 109 9.69 8.31 -9.01
C GLY A 109 9.68 6.85 -8.55
N GLU A 110 10.00 5.90 -9.44
CA GLU A 110 10.01 4.45 -9.14
C GLU A 110 8.63 3.91 -8.70
N SER A 111 7.56 4.53 -9.19
CA SER A 111 6.19 4.15 -8.83
C SER A 111 5.74 2.88 -9.54
N TRP A 112 4.91 2.07 -8.87
CA TRP A 112 4.35 0.86 -9.46
C TRP A 112 3.42 1.19 -10.64
N THR A 113 3.47 0.36 -11.69
CA THR A 113 2.65 0.53 -12.90
C THR A 113 2.06 -0.80 -13.34
N GLN A 114 1.01 -0.73 -14.16
CA GLN A 114 0.45 -1.92 -14.79
C GLN A 114 1.49 -2.66 -15.65
N ALA A 115 2.34 -1.94 -16.37
CA ALA A 115 3.40 -2.55 -17.19
C ALA A 115 4.45 -3.29 -16.35
N ALA A 116 4.78 -2.79 -15.15
CA ALA A 116 5.66 -3.49 -14.21
C ALA A 116 4.99 -4.76 -13.67
N GLU A 117 3.70 -4.70 -13.35
CA GLU A 117 2.94 -5.86 -12.88
C GLU A 117 2.81 -6.94 -13.95
N GLU A 118 2.48 -6.58 -15.19
CA GLU A 118 2.42 -7.52 -16.31
C GLU A 118 3.77 -8.22 -16.54
N GLU A 119 4.88 -7.47 -16.47
CA GLU A 119 6.23 -8.04 -16.59
C GLU A 119 6.58 -8.95 -15.40
N LEU A 120 6.18 -8.57 -14.18
CA LEU A 120 6.34 -9.40 -12.97
C LEU A 120 5.63 -10.73 -13.15
N LEU A 121 4.35 -10.69 -13.53
CA LEU A 121 3.52 -11.86 -13.75
C LEU A 121 4.06 -12.73 -14.89
N ARG A 122 4.53 -12.13 -15.99
CA ARG A 122 5.15 -12.87 -17.10
C ARG A 122 6.38 -13.67 -16.67
N LEU A 123 7.16 -13.17 -15.71
CA LEU A 123 8.38 -13.82 -15.22
C LEU A 123 8.12 -14.89 -14.15
N LEU A 124 7.10 -14.68 -13.32
CA LEU A 124 6.90 -15.39 -12.06
C LEU A 124 5.63 -16.25 -11.97
N LEU A 125 4.67 -16.09 -12.89
CA LEU A 125 3.63 -17.11 -13.14
C LEU A 125 4.23 -18.32 -13.85
#